data_AF-A0AA41H608-F1
#
_entry.id   AF-A0AA41H608-F1
#
_cell.length_a   1.000
_cell.length_b   1.000
_cell.length_c   1.000
_cell.angle_alpha   90.00
_cell.angle_beta   90.00
_cell.angle_gamma   90.00
#
_symmetry.space_group_name_H-M   'P 1'
#
loop_
_entity.id
_entity.type
_entity.pdbx_description
1 polymer ?
#
loop_
_entity_poly.entity_id
_entity_poly.type
_entity_poly.pdbx_seq_one_letter_code
_entity_poly.pdbx_strand_id
1 'polypeptide(L)'
;MVLPKIVRHWHIRDKVSLRQTAKCFGISRSTIRRYMRSEMTELAYAVRQSASTFDPCAFHLLGWLKTEAAKSLKRPRSLKPFH
;
A
#
# COMPACT_ATOMS: atom_id res chain seq x y z
N MET A 1 2.51 5.67 18.10
CA MET A 1 3.89 5.34 18.57
C MET A 1 4.63 4.55 17.49
N VAL A 2 5.79 5.05 17.01
CA VAL A 2 6.46 4.60 15.75
C VAL A 2 7.67 3.67 15.98
N LEU A 3 8.15 3.57 17.23
CA LEU A 3 9.44 2.97 17.57
C LEU A 3 9.64 1.48 17.17
N PRO A 4 8.67 0.57 17.32
CA PRO A 4 8.87 -0.86 17.00
C PRO A 4 9.11 -1.14 15.51
N LYS A 5 8.51 -0.32 14.64
CA LYS A 5 8.62 -0.48 13.18
C LYS A 5 9.98 -0.06 12.67
N ILE A 6 10.53 1.03 13.19
CA ILE A 6 11.87 1.49 12.84
C ILE A 6 12.91 0.46 13.28
N VAL A 7 12.76 -0.09 14.49
CA VAL A 7 13.63 -1.15 15.02
C VAL A 7 13.58 -2.43 14.17
N ARG A 8 12.38 -2.87 13.72
CA ARG A 8 12.24 -4.00 12.78
C ARG A 8 12.87 -3.70 11.43
N HIS A 9 12.68 -2.51 10.90
CA HIS A 9 13.25 -2.10 9.61
C HIS A 9 14.78 -2.17 9.63
N TRP A 10 15.38 -1.59 10.67
CA TRP A 10 16.83 -1.58 10.86
C TRP A 10 17.40 -3.00 11.00
N HIS A 11 16.73 -3.88 11.72
CA HIS A 11 17.22 -5.24 11.93
C HIS A 11 17.00 -6.15 10.71
N ILE A 12 15.84 -6.06 10.05
CA ILE A 12 15.47 -6.96 8.95
C ILE A 12 16.10 -6.49 7.64
N ARG A 13 15.94 -5.20 7.31
CA ARG A 13 16.39 -4.61 6.05
C ARG A 13 17.85 -4.16 6.14
N ASP A 14 18.15 -3.32 7.11
CA ASP A 14 19.47 -2.69 7.20
C ASP A 14 20.50 -3.58 7.96
N LYS A 15 20.07 -4.79 8.40
CA LYS A 15 20.87 -5.80 9.13
C LYS A 15 21.63 -5.24 10.34
N VAL A 16 21.13 -4.18 10.95
CA VAL A 16 21.74 -3.55 12.11
C VAL A 16 21.54 -4.44 13.34
N SER A 17 22.61 -4.66 14.09
CA SER A 17 22.54 -5.44 15.33
C SER A 17 21.64 -4.77 16.37
N LEU A 18 20.90 -5.56 17.15
CA LEU A 18 20.06 -5.05 18.25
C LEU A 18 20.84 -4.17 19.23
N ARG A 19 22.16 -4.37 19.31
CA ARG A 19 23.07 -3.63 20.18
C ARG A 19 23.35 -2.22 19.64
N GLN A 20 23.53 -2.08 18.33
CA GLN A 20 23.63 -0.76 17.68
C GLN A 20 22.30 -0.01 17.72
N THR A 21 21.19 -0.71 17.49
CA THR A 21 19.86 -0.11 17.62
C THR A 21 19.65 0.43 19.05
N ALA A 22 20.04 -0.34 20.07
CA ALA A 22 19.97 0.11 21.47
C ALA A 22 20.80 1.37 21.72
N LYS A 23 22.01 1.41 21.16
CA LYS A 23 22.91 2.57 21.26
C LYS A 23 22.36 3.81 20.58
N CYS A 24 21.75 3.67 19.39
CA CYS A 24 21.17 4.79 18.64
C CYS A 24 19.91 5.36 19.29
N PHE A 25 19.06 4.50 19.85
CA PHE A 25 17.79 4.93 20.47
C PHE A 25 17.91 5.28 21.96
N GLY A 26 19.09 5.10 22.57
CA GLY A 26 19.30 5.41 24.00
C GLY A 26 18.47 4.53 24.96
N ILE A 27 18.03 3.35 24.50
CA ILE A 27 17.20 2.42 25.27
C ILE A 27 17.91 1.10 25.47
N SER A 28 17.52 0.36 26.51
CA SER A 28 18.14 -0.92 26.82
C SER A 28 17.90 -1.97 25.73
N ARG A 29 18.88 -2.85 25.53
CA ARG A 29 18.76 -3.98 24.60
C ARG A 29 17.55 -4.88 24.92
N SER A 30 17.18 -5.01 26.20
CA SER A 30 15.99 -5.76 26.63
C SER A 30 14.69 -5.14 26.13
N THR A 31 14.61 -3.81 26.13
CA THR A 31 13.46 -3.05 25.59
C THR A 31 13.29 -3.31 24.10
N ILE A 32 14.39 -3.26 23.34
CA ILE A 32 14.40 -3.60 21.91
C ILE A 32 14.03 -5.06 21.66
N ARG A 33 14.57 -6.00 22.45
CA ARG A 33 14.25 -7.43 22.35
C ARG A 33 12.77 -7.70 22.67
N ARG A 34 12.19 -6.97 23.63
CA ARG A 34 10.75 -7.02 23.95
C ARG A 34 9.92 -6.53 22.77
N TYR A 35 10.29 -5.39 22.17
CA TYR A 35 9.61 -4.85 21.00
C TYR A 35 9.71 -5.75 19.75
N MET A 36 10.77 -6.54 19.63
CA MET A 36 10.91 -7.56 18.58
C MET A 36 9.99 -8.76 18.79
N ARG A 37 9.82 -9.20 20.05
CA ARG A 37 8.99 -10.37 20.43
C ARG A 37 7.49 -10.09 20.38
N SER A 38 7.06 -8.88 20.74
CA SER A 38 5.65 -8.53 20.65
C SER A 38 5.31 -8.28 19.18
N GLU A 39 4.57 -9.21 18.58
CA GLU A 39 3.79 -9.08 17.34
C GLU A 39 2.71 -7.99 17.46
N MET A 40 2.99 -6.83 18.05
CA MET A 40 1.98 -5.81 18.27
C MET A 40 1.90 -4.87 17.07
N THR A 41 0.83 -5.13 16.33
CA THR A 41 0.11 -4.27 15.40
C THR A 41 0.77 -4.14 14.03
N GLU A 42 0.22 -4.93 13.10
CA GLU A 42 0.23 -4.59 11.67
C GLU A 42 -0.01 -3.08 11.54
N LEU A 43 0.81 -2.43 10.73
CA LEU A 43 0.40 -1.12 10.26
C LEU A 43 -0.87 -1.33 9.47
N ALA A 44 -2.01 -0.99 10.07
CA ALA A 44 -3.03 -0.31 9.30
C ALA A 44 -2.40 1.03 8.88
N TYR A 45 -1.54 0.98 7.85
CA TYR A 45 -1.21 2.18 7.11
C TYR A 45 -2.56 2.72 6.66
N ALA A 46 -2.82 4.00 6.94
CA ALA A 46 -3.97 4.64 6.33
C ALA A 46 -3.89 4.39 4.83
N VAL A 47 -5.00 3.94 4.23
CA VAL A 47 -5.10 3.77 2.78
C VAL A 47 -4.53 5.03 2.15
N ARG A 48 -3.53 4.87 1.27
CA ARG A 48 -2.94 6.02 0.58
C ARG A 48 -4.08 6.75 -0.12
N GLN A 49 -4.40 7.96 0.34
CA GLN A 49 -5.22 8.89 -0.43
C GLN A 49 -4.32 9.46 -1.52
N SER A 50 -3.96 8.63 -2.50
CA SER A 50 -3.42 9.16 -3.74
C SER A 50 -4.58 9.84 -4.44
N ALA A 51 -4.65 11.17 -4.38
CA ALA A 51 -5.50 11.94 -5.28
C ALA A 51 -5.00 11.62 -6.69
N SER A 52 -5.65 10.65 -7.33
CA SER A 52 -5.29 10.28 -8.68
C SER A 52 -5.81 11.39 -9.58
N THR A 53 -5.01 11.87 -10.54
CA THR A 53 -5.50 12.84 -11.55
C THR A 53 -6.76 12.32 -12.28
N PHE A 54 -7.01 11.02 -12.19
CA PHE A 54 -8.13 10.31 -12.76
C PHE A 54 -9.38 10.21 -11.86
N ASP A 55 -9.28 10.55 -10.57
CA ASP A 55 -10.42 10.50 -9.62
C ASP A 55 -11.66 11.25 -10.15
N PRO A 56 -11.53 12.46 -10.74
CA PRO A 56 -12.67 13.18 -11.29
C PRO A 56 -13.37 12.46 -12.46
N CYS A 57 -12.64 11.58 -13.17
CA CYS A 57 -13.17 10.84 -14.32
C CYS A 57 -13.76 9.46 -13.92
N ALA A 58 -13.56 9.03 -12.68
CA ALA A 58 -13.96 7.70 -12.22
C ALA A 58 -15.47 7.44 -12.37
N PHE A 59 -16.31 8.46 -12.12
CA PHE A 59 -17.76 8.32 -12.23
C PHE A 59 -18.23 8.15 -13.68
N HIS A 60 -17.68 8.94 -14.61
CA HIS A 60 -18.02 8.85 -16.03
C HIS A 60 -17.54 7.52 -16.63
N LEU A 61 -16.32 7.10 -16.29
CA LEU A 61 -15.77 5.83 -16.77
C LEU A 61 -16.61 4.64 -16.28
N LEU A 62 -17.03 4.65 -15.01
CA LEU A 62 -17.89 3.60 -14.45
C LEU A 62 -19.24 3.53 -15.18
N GLY A 63 -19.81 4.69 -15.55
CA GLY A 63 -21.02 4.77 -16.35
C GLY A 63 -20.85 4.12 -17.74
N TRP A 64 -19.77 4.43 -18.44
CA TRP A 64 -19.47 3.83 -19.74
C TRP A 64 -19.21 2.32 -19.66
N LEU A 65 -18.49 1.87 -18.64
CA LEU A 65 -18.23 0.44 -18.40
C LEU A 65 -19.51 -0.36 -18.15
N LYS A 66 -20.44 0.16 -17.34
CA LYS A 66 -21.75 -0.48 -17.12
C LYS A 66 -22.57 -0.55 -18.40
N THR A 67 -22.52 0.51 -19.20
CA THR A 67 -23.22 0.59 -20.48
C THR A 67 -22.63 -0.38 -21.51
N GLU A 68 -21.30 -0.52 -21.55
CA GLU A 68 -20.62 -1.51 -22.39
C GLU A 68 -20.87 -2.94 -21.91
N ALA A 69 -20.84 -3.19 -20.60
CA ALA A 69 -21.11 -4.52 -20.04
C ALA A 69 -22.56 -4.99 -20.28
N ALA A 70 -23.52 -4.06 -20.36
CA ALA A 70 -24.91 -4.37 -20.70
C ALA A 70 -25.16 -4.57 -22.20
N LYS A 71 -24.19 -4.21 -23.07
CA LYS A 71 -24.31 -4.50 -24.51
C LYS A 71 -24.05 -5.98 -24.75
N SER A 72 -24.96 -6.63 -25.47
CA SER A 72 -24.79 -8.04 -25.83
C SER A 72 -23.51 -8.23 -26.67
N LEU A 73 -22.67 -9.20 -26.28
CA LEU A 73 -21.39 -9.54 -26.93
C LEU A 73 -21.53 -10.06 -28.38
N LYS A 74 -22.72 -10.00 -28.97
CA LYS A 74 -23.02 -10.46 -30.34
C LYS A 74 -23.30 -9.31 -31.31
N ARG A 75 -22.54 -8.21 -31.20
CA ARG A 75 -22.49 -7.22 -32.27
C ARG A 75 -21.20 -7.44 -33.08
N PRO A 76 -21.27 -7.85 -34.36
CA PRO A 76 -20.12 -7.68 -35.23
C PRO A 76 -19.81 -6.17 -35.27
N ARG A 77 -18.54 -5.80 -35.08
CA ARG A 77 -18.10 -4.43 -35.39
C ARG A 77 -18.35 -4.25 -36.87
N SER A 78 -19.44 -3.58 -37.26
CA SER A 78 -19.58 -3.18 -38.66
C SER A 78 -18.43 -2.21 -38.93
N LEU A 79 -17.47 -2.67 -39.74
CA LEU A 79 -16.42 -1.82 -40.27
C LEU A 79 -17.11 -0.61 -40.90
N LYS A 80 -16.97 0.57 -40.27
CA LYS A 80 -17.39 1.81 -40.91
C LYS A 80 -16.58 1.89 -42.21
N PRO A 81 -17.20 2.15 -43.37
CA PRO A 81 -16.42 2.53 -44.53
C PRO A 81 -15.65 3.79 -44.14
N PHE A 82 -14.33 3.69 -44.14
CA PHE A 82 -13.51 4.89 -44.19
C PHE A 82 -13.79 5.53 -45.55
N HIS A 83 -14.34 6.74 -45.51
CA HIS A 83 -14.35 7.66 -46.65
C HIS A 83 -13.14 8.58 -46.51
#